data_AF-A0A642URC4-F1
#
_entry.id   AF-A0A642URC4-F1
#
_cell.length_a   1.000
_cell.length_b   1.000
_cell.length_c   1.000
_cell.angle_alpha   90.00
_cell.angle_beta   90.00
_cell.angle_gamma   90.00
#
_symmetry.space_group_name_H-M   'P 1'
#
loop_
_entity.id
_entity.type
_entity.pdbx_description
1 polymer ?
#
loop_
_entity_poly.entity_id
_entity_poly.type
_entity_poly.pdbx_seq_one_letter_code
_entity_poly.pdbx_strand_id
1 'polypeptide(L)'
;MEEGMKLTYIDIQVSGDGVVVVSHDPSSLRCFGVHHAITSTPYYGVLDKLETADKFKERMPTFKELAELFASSSDYSNVQLMLDVKRTNEPWVISKVVEVLKDVNPDMTGFWAKRMALGIWREDVLAAAEKDAPELPIVFIGVSLRLARKFMHHKQVAGLSVHHASLNLPGGDSLIKDARVNGKLIYSWTVNSPAAMKWAVSANLDGIVTDHPDVYTRFIDGITQKEIDTIYSASAPHSFFTWKELWIQFPLIYVLAAFYFTLATFSNFILPQRKKI
;
A
#
# COMPACT_ATOMS: atom_id res chain seq x y z
N MET A 1 -28.31 -1.18 -5.43
CA MET A 1 -27.01 -0.62 -5.04
C MET A 1 -26.03 -1.05 -6.11
N GLU A 2 -25.40 -0.11 -6.82
CA GLU A 2 -24.19 -0.46 -7.57
C GLU A 2 -23.22 -1.08 -6.58
N GLU A 3 -22.67 -2.26 -6.88
CA GLU A 3 -21.61 -2.83 -6.06
C GLU A 3 -20.47 -1.81 -6.01
N GLY A 4 -20.22 -1.26 -4.81
CA GLY A 4 -19.17 -0.28 -4.62
C GLY A 4 -17.82 -0.80 -5.13
N MET A 5 -17.02 0.09 -5.70
CA MET A 5 -15.72 -0.25 -6.26
C MET A 5 -14.82 -0.85 -5.17
N LYS A 6 -14.35 -2.08 -5.37
CA LYS A 6 -13.47 -2.78 -4.42
C LYS A 6 -12.04 -2.35 -4.65
N LEU A 7 -11.26 -2.21 -3.58
CA LEU A 7 -9.84 -1.91 -3.66
C LEU A 7 -9.04 -3.17 -3.34
N THR A 8 -8.08 -3.52 -4.18
CA THR A 8 -7.08 -4.55 -3.89
C THR A 8 -5.70 -3.91 -3.76
N TYR A 9 -4.94 -4.36 -2.77
CA TYR A 9 -3.60 -3.87 -2.47
C TYR A 9 -2.58 -4.91 -2.90
N ILE A 10 -1.61 -4.53 -3.74
CA ILE A 10 -0.60 -5.46 -4.26
C ILE A 10 0.78 -4.85 -4.12
N ASP A 11 1.70 -5.65 -3.59
CA ASP A 11 3.09 -5.29 -3.40
C ASP A 11 3.94 -5.70 -4.59
N ILE A 12 4.79 -4.77 -5.06
CA ILE A 12 5.74 -5.08 -6.12
C ILE A 12 7.20 -4.84 -5.72
N GLN A 13 8.05 -5.63 -6.34
CA GLN A 13 9.48 -5.38 -6.45
C GLN A 13 9.97 -5.63 -7.87
N VAL A 14 11.18 -5.20 -8.18
CA VAL A 14 11.83 -5.50 -9.45
C VAL A 14 12.97 -6.47 -9.23
N SER A 15 13.03 -7.53 -10.03
CA SER A 15 14.15 -8.49 -10.04
C SER A 15 15.45 -7.85 -10.56
N GLY A 16 16.57 -8.54 -10.36
CA GLY A 16 17.90 -8.08 -10.81
C GLY A 16 18.06 -7.97 -12.33
N ASP A 17 17.18 -8.58 -13.11
CA ASP A 17 17.08 -8.49 -14.58
C ASP A 17 15.88 -7.65 -15.06
N GLY A 18 15.25 -6.88 -14.17
CA GLY A 18 14.29 -5.83 -14.55
C GLY A 18 12.83 -6.29 -14.65
N VAL A 19 12.48 -7.51 -14.25
CA VAL A 19 11.10 -8.01 -14.23
C VAL A 19 10.38 -7.51 -12.98
N VAL A 20 9.22 -6.89 -13.16
CA VAL A 20 8.37 -6.47 -12.04
C VAL A 20 7.63 -7.70 -11.50
N VAL A 21 7.92 -8.07 -10.25
CA VAL A 21 7.38 -9.24 -9.56
C VAL A 21 6.45 -8.83 -8.42
N VAL A 22 5.46 -9.67 -8.13
CA VAL A 22 4.55 -9.49 -6.99
C VAL A 22 5.19 -10.12 -5.75
N SER A 23 5.64 -9.28 -4.81
CA SER A 23 6.22 -9.73 -3.55
C SER A 23 6.26 -8.61 -2.52
N HIS A 24 5.79 -8.91 -1.30
CA HIS A 24 5.87 -7.99 -0.17
C HIS A 24 7.32 -7.82 0.34
N ASP A 25 8.01 -8.93 0.56
CA ASP A 25 9.31 -8.94 1.22
C ASP A 25 10.45 -8.70 0.24
N PRO A 26 11.55 -8.04 0.65
CA PRO A 26 12.77 -7.97 -0.14
C PRO A 26 13.46 -9.33 -0.35
N SER A 27 13.12 -10.32 0.47
CA SER A 27 13.66 -11.67 0.41
C SER A 27 12.57 -12.68 0.08
N SER A 28 12.88 -13.66 -0.76
CA SER A 28 11.96 -14.77 -1.07
C SER A 28 11.79 -15.77 0.08
N LEU A 29 12.56 -15.65 1.17
CA LEU A 29 12.63 -16.68 2.23
C LEU A 29 11.27 -17.01 2.86
N ARG A 30 10.50 -15.99 3.25
CA ARG A 30 9.24 -16.21 3.99
C ARG A 30 8.19 -16.92 3.13
N CYS A 31 8.04 -16.50 1.88
CA CYS A 31 7.00 -17.02 0.99
C CYS A 31 7.42 -18.30 0.26
N PHE A 32 8.70 -18.45 -0.10
CA PHE A 32 9.19 -19.52 -0.97
C PHE A 32 10.16 -20.50 -0.26
N GLY A 33 10.51 -20.25 1.00
CA GLY A 33 11.42 -21.11 1.77
C GLY A 33 12.90 -21.03 1.36
N VAL A 34 13.22 -20.33 0.28
CA VAL A 34 14.58 -20.14 -0.23
C VAL A 34 14.97 -18.67 -0.13
N HIS A 35 16.18 -18.38 0.36
CA HIS A 35 16.64 -17.01 0.53
C HIS A 35 17.31 -16.44 -0.73
N HIS A 36 16.59 -15.58 -1.45
CA HIS A 36 17.12 -14.69 -2.48
C HIS A 36 16.74 -13.24 -2.17
N ALA A 37 17.70 -12.32 -2.29
CA ALA A 37 17.40 -10.89 -2.33
C ALA A 37 16.82 -10.56 -3.71
N ILE A 38 15.53 -10.24 -3.78
CA ILE A 38 14.77 -10.16 -5.04
C ILE A 38 15.40 -9.13 -5.99
N THR A 39 15.72 -7.94 -5.51
CA THR A 39 16.27 -6.84 -6.31
C THR A 39 17.68 -7.10 -6.86
N SER A 40 18.36 -8.13 -6.38
CA SER A 40 19.70 -8.51 -6.85
C SER A 40 19.71 -9.87 -7.57
N THR A 41 18.55 -10.52 -7.73
CA THR A 41 18.44 -11.87 -8.28
C THR A 41 17.65 -11.83 -9.60
N PRO A 42 18.15 -12.42 -10.71
CA PRO A 42 17.40 -12.52 -11.96
C PRO A 42 16.08 -13.26 -11.77
N TYR A 43 15.03 -12.82 -12.45
CA TYR A 43 13.78 -13.54 -12.50
C TYR A 43 13.94 -14.82 -13.31
N TYR A 44 14.44 -14.71 -14.53
CA TYR A 44 14.54 -15.84 -15.44
C TYR A 44 15.65 -16.81 -15.02
N GLY A 45 15.28 -18.07 -14.81
CA GLY A 45 16.17 -19.15 -14.40
C GLY A 45 16.42 -19.24 -12.90
N VAL A 46 15.87 -18.32 -12.09
CA VAL A 46 16.03 -18.35 -10.62
C VAL A 46 14.71 -18.08 -9.92
N LEU A 47 14.20 -16.85 -9.91
CA LEU A 47 12.97 -16.54 -9.18
C LEU A 47 11.73 -17.18 -9.82
N ASP A 48 11.72 -17.35 -11.15
CA ASP A 48 10.66 -18.03 -11.89
C ASP A 48 10.54 -19.53 -11.60
N LYS A 49 11.55 -20.12 -10.93
CA LYS A 49 11.56 -21.52 -10.49
C LYS A 49 11.14 -21.72 -9.04
N LEU A 50 10.89 -20.63 -8.31
CA LEU A 50 10.47 -20.72 -6.93
C LEU A 50 8.98 -21.06 -6.86
N GLU A 51 8.62 -21.91 -5.91
CA GLU A 51 7.24 -22.23 -5.54
C GLU A 51 6.99 -21.83 -4.09
N THR A 52 5.75 -21.44 -3.77
CA THR A 52 5.39 -21.08 -2.40
C THR A 52 5.66 -22.24 -1.44
N ALA A 53 6.10 -21.91 -0.23
CA ALA A 53 6.39 -22.91 0.80
C ALA A 53 5.12 -23.61 1.32
N ASP A 54 3.95 -23.01 1.09
CA ASP A 54 2.65 -23.56 1.46
C ASP A 54 2.23 -24.78 0.60
N LYS A 55 0.99 -25.23 0.81
CA LYS A 55 0.43 -26.40 0.13
C LYS A 55 0.05 -26.15 -1.32
N PHE A 56 -0.06 -24.90 -1.76
CA PHE A 56 -0.54 -24.56 -3.10
C PHE A 56 0.58 -24.63 -4.14
N LYS A 57 1.84 -24.42 -3.72
CA LYS A 57 3.03 -24.54 -4.59
C LYS A 57 2.96 -23.62 -5.81
N GLU A 58 2.54 -22.37 -5.59
CA GLU A 58 2.39 -21.38 -6.64
C GLU A 58 3.73 -20.72 -6.98
N ARG A 59 3.94 -20.41 -8.26
CA ARG A 59 5.14 -19.70 -8.69
C ARG A 59 5.12 -18.22 -8.28
N MET A 60 6.29 -17.57 -8.32
CA MET A 60 6.37 -16.12 -8.16
C MET A 60 5.62 -15.40 -9.31
N PRO A 61 4.54 -14.67 -9.03
CA PRO A 61 3.79 -13.95 -10.06
C PRO A 61 4.54 -12.71 -10.52
N THR A 62 4.38 -12.36 -11.79
CA THR A 62 4.80 -11.07 -12.33
C THR A 62 3.66 -10.06 -12.24
N PHE A 63 4.01 -8.77 -12.20
CA PHE A 63 3.02 -7.70 -12.32
C PHE A 63 2.35 -7.71 -13.70
N LYS A 64 3.04 -8.14 -14.76
CA LYS A 64 2.47 -8.25 -16.10
C LYS A 64 1.28 -9.20 -16.13
N GLU A 65 1.41 -10.38 -15.54
CA GLU A 65 0.32 -11.36 -15.46
C GLU A 65 -0.89 -10.81 -14.69
N LEU A 66 -0.63 -10.07 -13.60
CA LEU A 66 -1.70 -9.40 -12.86
C LEU A 66 -2.37 -8.30 -13.69
N ALA A 67 -1.58 -7.48 -14.38
CA ALA A 67 -2.09 -6.41 -15.23
C ALA A 67 -2.94 -6.97 -16.39
N GLU A 68 -2.50 -8.05 -17.04
CA GLU A 68 -3.26 -8.77 -18.07
C GLU A 68 -4.59 -9.30 -17.52
N LEU A 69 -4.59 -9.89 -16.32
CA LEU A 69 -5.80 -10.36 -15.65
C LEU A 69 -6.78 -9.20 -15.37
N PHE A 70 -6.28 -8.10 -14.81
CA PHE A 70 -7.08 -6.90 -14.51
C PHE A 70 -7.64 -6.24 -15.78
N ALA A 71 -6.89 -6.28 -16.88
CA ALA A 71 -7.29 -5.67 -18.14
C ALA A 71 -8.31 -6.50 -18.93
N SER A 72 -8.20 -7.83 -18.88
CA SER A 72 -8.96 -8.73 -19.74
C SER A 72 -10.20 -9.34 -19.10
N SER A 73 -10.25 -9.49 -17.77
CA SER A 73 -11.38 -10.15 -17.10
C SER A 73 -12.44 -9.17 -16.60
N SER A 74 -13.70 -9.48 -16.91
CA SER A 74 -14.88 -8.74 -16.43
C SER A 74 -15.03 -8.81 -14.90
N ASP A 75 -14.50 -9.85 -14.25
CA ASP A 75 -14.62 -10.06 -12.81
C ASP A 75 -13.88 -8.98 -12.00
N TYR A 76 -12.90 -8.31 -12.62
CA TYR A 76 -12.12 -7.24 -12.01
C TYR A 76 -12.53 -5.85 -12.51
N SER A 77 -13.60 -5.74 -13.31
CA SER A 77 -14.05 -4.46 -13.89
C SER A 77 -14.45 -3.42 -12.83
N ASN A 78 -14.93 -3.87 -11.67
CA ASN A 78 -15.25 -3.04 -10.50
C ASN A 78 -14.18 -3.07 -9.40
N VAL A 79 -12.95 -3.49 -9.74
CA VAL A 79 -11.81 -3.51 -8.82
C VAL A 79 -10.78 -2.46 -9.22
N GLN A 80 -10.39 -1.64 -8.24
CA GLN A 80 -9.23 -0.76 -8.30
C GLN A 80 -8.02 -1.39 -7.65
N LEU A 81 -6.85 -1.09 -8.21
CA LEU A 81 -5.57 -1.59 -7.73
C LEU A 81 -4.78 -0.47 -7.04
N MET A 82 -4.44 -0.65 -5.76
CA MET A 82 -3.40 0.12 -5.09
C MET A 82 -2.08 -0.66 -5.20
N LEU A 83 -1.19 -0.19 -6.07
CA LEU A 83 0.09 -0.85 -6.34
C LEU A 83 1.17 -0.29 -5.41
N ASP A 84 1.49 -1.01 -4.33
CA ASP A 84 2.54 -0.65 -3.37
C ASP A 84 3.94 -0.88 -3.97
N VAL A 85 4.58 0.23 -4.32
CA VAL A 85 5.98 0.27 -4.74
C VAL A 85 6.87 0.19 -3.50
N LYS A 86 7.33 -1.02 -3.18
CA LYS A 86 8.14 -1.25 -1.98
C LYS A 86 9.41 -0.39 -1.95
N ARG A 87 9.75 0.06 -0.75
CA ARG A 87 10.87 0.99 -0.46
C ARG A 87 12.25 0.52 -0.93
N THR A 88 12.41 -0.78 -1.12
CA THR A 88 13.61 -1.48 -1.57
C THR A 88 13.90 -1.27 -3.05
N ASN A 89 12.89 -0.90 -3.84
CA ASN A 89 13.07 -0.58 -5.25
C ASN A 89 13.73 0.79 -5.41
N GLU A 90 14.65 0.89 -6.36
CA GLU A 90 15.18 2.16 -6.85
C GLU A 90 14.10 2.96 -7.61
N PRO A 91 14.17 4.30 -7.71
CA PRO A 91 13.12 5.12 -8.34
C PRO A 91 12.76 4.75 -9.79
N TRP A 92 13.69 4.16 -10.54
CA TRP A 92 13.45 3.70 -11.91
C TRP A 92 12.42 2.54 -12.02
N VAL A 93 12.00 1.95 -10.90
CA VAL A 93 10.86 1.00 -10.85
C VAL A 93 9.60 1.55 -11.51
N ILE A 94 9.36 2.87 -11.40
CA ILE A 94 8.20 3.50 -12.02
C ILE A 94 8.24 3.30 -13.53
N SER A 95 9.39 3.50 -14.17
CA SER A 95 9.52 3.29 -15.62
C SER A 95 9.21 1.85 -16.00
N LYS A 96 9.62 0.85 -15.20
CA LYS A 96 9.29 -0.56 -15.42
C LYS A 96 7.80 -0.87 -15.23
N VAL A 97 7.15 -0.27 -14.24
CA VAL A 97 5.70 -0.38 -14.08
C VAL A 97 4.99 0.19 -15.32
N VAL A 98 5.38 1.38 -15.78
CA VAL A 98 4.79 2.03 -16.96
C VAL A 98 5.02 1.23 -18.24
N GLU A 99 6.21 0.64 -18.42
CA GLU A 99 6.49 -0.28 -19.53
C GLU A 99 5.50 -1.46 -19.55
N VAL A 100 5.29 -2.12 -18.40
CA VAL A 100 4.32 -3.23 -18.28
C VAL A 100 2.89 -2.76 -18.56
N LEU A 101 2.47 -1.65 -17.97
CA LEU A 101 1.11 -1.13 -18.17
C LEU A 101 0.82 -0.83 -19.63
N LYS A 102 1.74 -0.15 -20.32
CA LYS A 102 1.59 0.21 -21.75
C LYS A 102 1.60 -1.00 -22.68
N ASP A 103 2.40 -2.02 -22.34
CA ASP A 103 2.44 -3.29 -23.07
C ASP A 103 1.10 -4.03 -23.00
N VAL A 104 0.44 -4.00 -21.83
CA VAL A 104 -0.87 -4.63 -21.63
C VAL A 104 -2.02 -3.79 -22.19
N ASN A 105 -2.03 -2.49 -21.91
CA ASN A 105 -2.99 -1.54 -22.46
C ASN A 105 -2.37 -0.13 -22.56
N PRO A 106 -2.24 0.46 -23.76
CA PRO A 106 -1.57 1.74 -23.93
C PRO A 106 -2.35 2.95 -23.36
N ASP A 107 -3.63 2.81 -23.01
CA ASP A 107 -4.46 3.90 -22.50
C ASP A 107 -4.19 4.21 -21.01
N MET A 108 -3.16 5.02 -20.76
CA MET A 108 -2.77 5.42 -19.40
C MET A 108 -3.81 6.30 -18.69
N THR A 109 -4.54 7.15 -19.43
CA THR A 109 -5.46 8.14 -18.85
C THR A 109 -6.89 7.61 -18.74
N GLY A 110 -7.42 7.04 -19.81
CA GLY A 110 -8.80 6.58 -19.90
C GLY A 110 -9.02 5.25 -19.19
N PHE A 111 -7.99 4.39 -19.12
CA PHE A 111 -8.05 3.07 -18.52
C PHE A 111 -7.28 2.99 -17.21
N TRP A 112 -5.94 3.08 -17.22
CA TRP A 112 -5.14 2.80 -16.03
C TRP A 112 -5.36 3.81 -14.90
N ALA A 113 -5.36 5.11 -15.18
CA ALA A 113 -5.56 6.14 -14.16
C ALA A 113 -6.93 6.04 -13.42
N LYS A 114 -7.93 5.36 -14.02
CA LYS A 114 -9.23 5.11 -13.39
C LYS A 114 -9.28 3.79 -12.63
N ARG A 115 -8.38 2.85 -12.95
CA ARG A 115 -8.35 1.49 -12.43
C ARG A 115 -7.26 1.25 -11.38
N MET A 116 -6.30 2.17 -11.22
CA MET A 116 -5.23 1.99 -10.25
C MET A 116 -4.66 3.30 -9.69
N ALA A 117 -3.97 3.18 -8.56
CA ALA A 117 -3.13 4.21 -7.98
C ALA A 117 -1.77 3.64 -7.57
N LEU A 118 -0.72 4.46 -7.67
CA LEU A 118 0.62 4.11 -7.20
C LEU A 118 0.76 4.39 -5.70
N GLY A 119 1.03 3.35 -4.93
CA GLY A 119 1.39 3.43 -3.52
C GLY A 119 2.87 3.80 -3.35
N ILE A 120 3.16 4.99 -2.86
CA ILE A 120 4.54 5.52 -2.80
C ILE A 120 4.94 5.93 -1.38
N TRP A 121 6.11 5.47 -0.96
CA TRP A 121 6.67 5.71 0.37
C TRP A 121 7.71 6.82 0.44
N ARG A 122 8.35 7.14 -0.69
CA ARG A 122 9.58 7.96 -0.74
C ARG A 122 9.46 9.09 -1.77
N GLU A 123 10.06 10.23 -1.45
CA GLU A 123 9.99 11.44 -2.29
C GLU A 123 10.72 11.29 -3.63
N ASP A 124 11.83 10.53 -3.66
CA ASP A 124 12.56 10.26 -4.90
C ASP A 124 11.75 9.39 -5.87
N VAL A 125 10.99 8.43 -5.34
CA VAL A 125 10.03 7.63 -6.13
C VAL A 125 8.82 8.47 -6.56
N LEU A 126 8.34 9.40 -5.72
CA LEU A 126 7.31 10.38 -6.11
C LEU A 126 7.78 11.24 -7.30
N ALA A 127 9.02 11.72 -7.28
CA ALA A 127 9.59 12.49 -8.38
C ALA A 127 9.70 11.65 -9.68
N ALA A 128 10.04 10.37 -9.56
CA ALA A 128 10.02 9.46 -10.71
C ALA A 128 8.59 9.24 -11.25
N ALA A 129 7.59 9.13 -10.38
CA ALA A 129 6.18 9.02 -10.76
C ALA A 129 5.64 10.27 -11.45
N GLU A 130 6.03 11.47 -11.00
CA GLU A 130 5.64 12.73 -11.67
C GLU A 130 6.21 12.79 -13.10
N LYS A 131 7.40 12.25 -13.31
CA LYS A 131 8.06 12.26 -14.62
C LYS A 131 7.53 11.17 -15.55
N ASP A 132 7.50 9.93 -15.09
CA ASP A 132 7.32 8.76 -15.96
C ASP A 132 5.87 8.25 -15.98
N ALA A 133 5.06 8.60 -14.98
CA ALA A 133 3.65 8.20 -14.85
C ALA A 133 2.71 9.37 -14.45
N PRO A 134 2.78 10.56 -15.11
CA PRO A 134 2.05 11.75 -14.67
C PRO A 134 0.52 11.58 -14.67
N GLU A 135 -0.01 10.62 -15.41
CA GLU A 135 -1.44 10.31 -15.49
C GLU A 135 -1.95 9.52 -14.28
N LEU A 136 -1.08 8.75 -13.62
CA LEU A 136 -1.51 7.83 -12.56
C LEU A 136 -1.66 8.58 -11.23
N PRO A 137 -2.79 8.39 -10.51
CA PRO A 137 -2.96 8.96 -9.19
C PRO A 137 -2.00 8.29 -8.20
N ILE A 138 -1.54 9.07 -7.22
CA ILE A 138 -0.63 8.59 -6.18
C ILE A 138 -1.34 8.52 -4.84
N VAL A 139 -1.08 7.46 -4.09
CA VAL A 139 -1.40 7.36 -2.67
C VAL A 139 -0.10 7.31 -1.89
N PHE A 140 0.10 8.25 -0.98
CA PHE A 140 1.22 8.16 -0.03
C PHE A 140 1.03 6.94 0.85
N ILE A 141 2.07 6.13 1.05
CA ILE A 141 2.04 5.00 1.98
C ILE A 141 3.13 5.17 3.02
N GLY A 142 2.79 5.09 4.31
CA GLY A 142 3.82 5.10 5.33
C GLY A 142 3.34 5.24 6.76
N VAL A 143 4.32 5.42 7.65
CA VAL A 143 4.09 5.64 9.10
C VAL A 143 4.29 7.09 9.51
N SER A 144 5.01 7.89 8.73
CA SER A 144 5.35 9.27 9.11
C SER A 144 4.21 10.23 8.82
N LEU A 145 3.58 10.77 9.88
CA LEU A 145 2.57 11.83 9.74
C LEU A 145 3.14 13.09 9.06
N ARG A 146 4.41 13.42 9.34
CA ARG A 146 5.09 14.56 8.71
C ARG A 146 5.24 14.36 7.20
N LEU A 147 5.68 13.17 6.78
CA LEU A 147 5.85 12.88 5.35
C LEU A 147 4.49 12.81 4.64
N ALA A 148 3.47 12.24 5.29
CA ALA A 148 2.11 12.24 4.78
C ALA A 148 1.62 13.66 4.47
N ARG A 149 1.83 14.62 5.39
CA ARG A 149 1.50 16.04 5.18
C ARG A 149 2.23 16.64 3.99
N LYS A 150 3.52 16.33 3.86
CA LYS A 150 4.32 16.82 2.73
C LYS A 150 3.77 16.30 1.40
N PHE A 151 3.44 15.01 1.32
CA PHE A 151 2.85 14.39 0.13
C PHE A 151 1.45 14.94 -0.18
N MET A 152 0.63 15.20 0.84
CA MET A 152 -0.73 15.71 0.70
C MET A 152 -0.82 17.00 -0.13
N HIS A 153 0.22 17.83 -0.09
CA HIS A 153 0.29 19.07 -0.86
C HIS A 153 0.73 18.89 -2.32
N HIS A 154 1.15 17.69 -2.72
CA HIS A 154 1.53 17.41 -4.10
C HIS A 154 0.30 17.19 -4.97
N LYS A 155 0.27 17.79 -6.17
CA LYS A 155 -0.88 17.80 -7.08
C LYS A 155 -1.34 16.39 -7.51
N GLN A 156 -0.39 15.48 -7.73
CA GLN A 156 -0.65 14.11 -8.21
C GLN A 156 -1.10 13.17 -7.08
N VAL A 157 -0.93 13.56 -5.81
CA VAL A 157 -1.33 12.73 -4.67
C VAL A 157 -2.84 12.84 -4.48
N ALA A 158 -3.55 11.74 -4.72
CA ALA A 158 -5.00 11.63 -4.57
C ALA A 158 -5.42 11.16 -3.16
N GLY A 159 -4.51 10.51 -2.42
CA GLY A 159 -4.82 10.02 -1.09
C GLY A 159 -3.60 9.69 -0.24
N LEU A 160 -3.86 9.31 1.00
CA LEU A 160 -2.87 8.91 2.00
C LEU A 160 -3.31 7.56 2.59
N SER A 161 -2.37 6.63 2.74
CA SER A 161 -2.55 5.32 3.38
C SER A 161 -1.53 5.21 4.51
N VAL A 162 -1.99 5.46 5.74
CA VAL A 162 -1.09 5.61 6.90
C VAL A 162 -1.30 4.48 7.89
N HIS A 163 -0.22 4.00 8.51
CA HIS A 163 -0.35 2.94 9.48
C HIS A 163 -1.28 3.32 10.64
N HIS A 164 -2.20 2.45 11.06
CA HIS A 164 -3.25 2.76 12.04
C HIS A 164 -2.65 3.24 13.36
N ALA A 165 -1.59 2.58 13.86
CA ALA A 165 -0.88 3.01 15.06
C ALA A 165 -0.36 4.45 14.93
N SER A 166 0.09 4.88 13.74
CA SER A 166 0.56 6.24 13.49
C SER A 166 -0.60 7.25 13.48
N LEU A 167 -1.75 6.88 12.90
CA LEU A 167 -2.94 7.73 12.91
C LEU A 167 -3.60 7.85 14.30
N ASN A 168 -3.27 6.94 15.22
CA ASN A 168 -3.73 7.01 16.61
C ASN A 168 -2.75 7.75 17.54
N LEU A 169 -1.67 8.32 17.00
CA LEU A 169 -0.76 9.19 17.74
C LEU A 169 -1.19 10.67 17.68
N PRO A 170 -0.63 11.53 18.55
CA PRO A 170 -0.87 12.97 18.47
C PRO A 170 -0.63 13.53 17.06
N GLY A 171 -1.64 14.22 16.53
CA GLY A 171 -1.64 14.77 15.18
C GLY A 171 -2.21 13.85 14.10
N GLY A 172 -2.62 12.62 14.43
CA GLY A 172 -3.30 11.72 13.49
C GLY A 172 -4.72 12.21 13.14
N ASP A 173 -5.53 12.60 14.12
CA ASP A 173 -6.87 13.16 13.89
C ASP A 173 -6.83 14.42 13.03
N SER A 174 -5.86 15.30 13.26
CA SER A 174 -5.68 16.47 12.42
C SER A 174 -5.25 16.09 11.01
N LEU A 175 -4.45 15.04 10.82
CA LEU A 175 -4.11 14.56 9.47
C LEU A 175 -5.35 14.06 8.72
N ILE A 176 -6.21 13.30 9.39
CA ILE A 176 -7.47 12.81 8.82
C ILE A 176 -8.37 13.99 8.42
N LYS A 177 -8.51 14.97 9.31
CA LYS A 177 -9.27 16.20 9.03
C LYS A 177 -8.67 17.00 7.85
N ASP A 178 -7.35 17.18 7.85
CA ASP A 178 -6.66 17.95 6.83
C ASP A 178 -6.77 17.26 5.46
N ALA A 179 -6.64 15.93 5.40
CA ALA A 179 -6.82 15.15 4.18
C ALA A 179 -8.21 15.40 3.58
N ARG A 180 -9.26 15.30 4.41
CA ARG A 180 -10.64 15.57 3.99
C ARG A 180 -10.83 17.01 3.48
N VAL A 181 -10.31 18.01 4.19
CA VAL A 181 -10.38 19.42 3.77
C VAL A 181 -9.66 19.65 2.43
N ASN A 182 -8.58 18.92 2.16
CA ASN A 182 -7.83 18.99 0.90
C ASN A 182 -8.36 18.04 -0.19
N GLY A 183 -9.53 17.42 0.02
CA GLY A 183 -10.13 16.49 -0.94
C GLY A 183 -9.29 15.25 -1.21
N LYS A 184 -8.49 14.82 -0.23
CA LYS A 184 -7.65 13.62 -0.31
C LYS A 184 -8.34 12.47 0.38
N LEU A 185 -8.29 11.30 -0.25
CA LEU A 185 -8.75 10.04 0.35
C LEU A 185 -7.79 9.65 1.49
N ILE A 186 -8.33 9.09 2.57
CA ILE A 186 -7.56 8.66 3.74
C ILE A 186 -7.86 7.19 4.05
N TYR A 187 -6.83 6.37 3.96
CA TYR A 187 -6.83 4.95 4.24
C TYR A 187 -5.94 4.62 5.43
N SER A 188 -6.18 3.47 6.05
CA SER A 188 -5.33 2.97 7.13
C SER A 188 -4.98 1.50 7.00
N TRP A 189 -3.76 1.13 7.40
CA TRP A 189 -3.22 -0.23 7.37
C TRP A 189 -2.41 -0.57 8.62
N THR A 190 -2.14 -1.81 8.98
CA THR A 190 -2.97 -2.98 8.69
C THR A 190 -4.07 -3.05 9.75
N VAL A 191 -5.35 -3.02 9.36
CA VAL A 191 -6.49 -2.98 10.29
C VAL A 191 -7.08 -4.39 10.40
N ASN A 192 -6.63 -5.16 11.39
CA ASN A 192 -7.04 -6.57 11.56
C ASN A 192 -7.90 -6.83 12.80
N SER A 193 -7.97 -5.89 13.75
CA SER A 193 -8.75 -6.06 14.98
C SER A 193 -10.14 -5.41 14.88
N PRO A 194 -11.18 -5.98 15.55
CA PRO A 194 -12.49 -5.35 15.61
C PRO A 194 -12.46 -3.92 16.19
N ALA A 195 -11.58 -3.67 17.17
CA ALA A 195 -11.37 -2.32 17.72
C ALA A 195 -10.87 -1.34 16.65
N ALA A 196 -9.89 -1.76 15.85
CA ALA A 196 -9.36 -0.93 14.77
C ALA A 196 -10.37 -0.74 13.62
N MET A 197 -11.21 -1.73 13.32
CA MET A 197 -12.29 -1.58 12.34
C MET A 197 -13.32 -0.55 12.80
N LYS A 198 -13.76 -0.61 14.07
CA LYS A 198 -14.67 0.36 14.70
C LYS A 198 -14.07 1.77 14.70
N TRP A 199 -12.80 1.88 15.07
CA TRP A 199 -12.06 3.15 15.00
C TRP A 199 -12.03 3.70 13.58
N ALA A 200 -11.74 2.88 12.56
CA ALA A 200 -11.66 3.33 11.17
C ALA A 200 -13.00 3.90 10.67
N VAL A 201 -14.11 3.25 11.01
CA VAL A 201 -15.47 3.76 10.72
C VAL A 201 -15.71 5.06 11.47
N SER A 202 -15.38 5.12 12.76
CA SER A 202 -15.63 6.31 13.58
C SER A 202 -14.76 7.52 13.21
N ALA A 203 -13.53 7.27 12.77
CA ALA A 203 -12.64 8.28 12.21
C ALA A 203 -13.09 8.73 10.80
N ASN A 204 -14.09 8.04 10.23
CA ASN A 204 -14.64 8.29 8.90
C ASN A 204 -13.54 8.22 7.83
N LEU A 205 -12.78 7.12 7.85
CA LEU A 205 -11.78 6.81 6.83
C LEU A 205 -12.46 6.33 5.53
N ASP A 206 -11.84 6.60 4.38
CA ASP A 206 -12.35 6.18 3.06
C ASP A 206 -12.13 4.68 2.79
N GLY A 207 -11.28 4.03 3.58
CA GLY A 207 -11.11 2.58 3.54
C GLY A 207 -9.99 2.08 4.44
N ILE A 208 -9.84 0.76 4.49
CA ILE A 208 -8.79 0.09 5.25
C ILE A 208 -8.07 -0.94 4.39
N VAL A 209 -6.82 -1.23 4.73
CA VAL A 209 -6.10 -2.41 4.26
C VAL A 209 -6.11 -3.43 5.40
N THR A 210 -6.60 -4.63 5.12
CA THR A 210 -6.81 -5.70 6.11
C THR A 210 -6.49 -7.06 5.51
N ASP A 211 -5.99 -7.96 6.36
CA ASP A 211 -5.80 -9.37 6.01
C ASP A 211 -7.12 -10.16 6.11
N HIS A 212 -8.19 -9.53 6.60
CA HIS A 212 -9.50 -10.14 6.84
C HIS A 212 -10.63 -9.38 6.13
N PRO A 213 -10.61 -9.30 4.78
CA PRO A 213 -11.59 -8.51 4.02
C PRO A 213 -13.02 -9.04 4.19
N ASP A 214 -13.20 -10.34 4.38
CA ASP A 214 -14.51 -10.97 4.62
C ASP A 214 -15.08 -10.56 5.98
N VAL A 215 -14.24 -10.49 7.02
CA VAL A 215 -14.63 -10.03 8.36
C VAL A 215 -15.02 -8.56 8.32
N TYR A 216 -14.24 -7.73 7.63
CA TYR A 216 -14.55 -6.31 7.51
C TYR A 216 -15.83 -6.06 6.71
N THR A 217 -16.04 -6.79 5.61
CA THR A 217 -17.27 -6.70 4.82
C THR A 217 -18.50 -7.02 5.67
N ARG A 218 -18.48 -8.15 6.38
CA ARG A 218 -19.56 -8.52 7.31
C ARG A 218 -19.78 -7.49 8.42
N PHE A 219 -18.70 -6.87 8.90
CA PHE A 219 -18.79 -5.81 9.90
C PHE A 219 -19.50 -4.58 9.33
N ILE A 220 -19.08 -4.07 8.16
CA ILE A 220 -19.70 -2.90 7.52
C ILE A 220 -21.16 -3.15 7.15
N ASP A 221 -21.47 -4.32 6.56
CA ASP A 221 -22.84 -4.70 6.20
C ASP A 221 -23.78 -4.80 7.42
N GLY A 222 -23.20 -5.06 8.59
CA GLY A 222 -23.93 -5.14 9.86
C GLY A 222 -24.14 -3.80 10.58
N ILE A 223 -23.50 -2.72 10.14
CA ILE A 223 -23.62 -1.40 10.77
C ILE A 223 -24.79 -0.64 10.17
N THR A 224 -25.71 -0.18 11.03
CA THR A 224 -26.81 0.68 10.60
C THR A 224 -26.39 2.14 10.48
N GLN A 225 -27.07 2.93 9.62
CA GLN A 225 -26.85 4.38 9.55
C GLN A 225 -27.02 5.05 10.93
N LYS A 226 -27.96 4.56 11.74
CA LYS A 226 -28.16 5.03 13.12
C LYS A 226 -26.91 4.82 13.97
N GLU A 227 -26.24 3.68 13.86
CA GLU A 227 -24.99 3.42 14.59
C GLU A 227 -23.84 4.28 14.06
N ILE A 228 -23.79 4.55 12.75
CA ILE A 228 -22.85 5.52 12.18
C ILE A 228 -23.06 6.90 12.81
N ASP A 229 -24.31 7.35 12.87
CA ASP A 229 -24.66 8.69 13.37
C ASP A 229 -24.56 8.81 14.90
N THR A 230 -24.46 7.69 15.63
CA THR A 230 -24.40 7.68 17.10
C THR A 230 -23.08 7.09 17.61
N ILE A 231 -22.93 5.77 17.55
CA ILE A 231 -21.79 5.01 18.07
C ILE A 231 -20.49 5.40 17.38
N TYR A 232 -20.53 5.55 16.05
CA TYR A 232 -19.35 5.89 15.24
C TYR A 232 -19.31 7.36 14.85
N SER A 233 -20.18 8.22 15.41
CA SER A 233 -20.04 9.66 15.20
C SER A 233 -18.66 10.09 15.70
N ALA A 234 -17.94 10.91 14.93
CA ALA A 234 -16.52 11.23 15.13
C ALA A 234 -16.19 12.03 16.42
N SER A 235 -17.02 11.91 17.46
CA SER A 235 -16.84 12.53 18.77
C SER A 235 -15.74 11.86 19.60
N ALA A 236 -15.50 10.55 19.46
CA ALA A 236 -14.47 9.83 20.21
C ALA A 236 -13.97 8.54 19.53
N PRO A 237 -13.37 8.60 18.33
CA PRO A 237 -12.92 7.41 17.59
C PRO A 237 -11.90 6.55 18.37
N HIS A 238 -11.12 7.16 19.26
CA HIS A 238 -10.11 6.46 20.08
C HIS A 238 -10.70 5.60 21.20
N SER A 239 -12.00 5.73 21.49
CA SER A 239 -12.66 5.01 22.60
C SER A 239 -12.70 3.49 22.42
N PHE A 240 -12.48 2.99 21.20
CA PHE A 240 -12.42 1.56 20.91
C PHE A 240 -11.10 0.91 21.32
N PHE A 241 -10.08 1.71 21.65
CA PHE A 241 -8.78 1.23 22.11
C PHE A 241 -8.62 1.36 23.61
N THR A 242 -7.83 0.47 24.18
CA THR A 242 -7.42 0.52 25.58
C THR A 242 -6.37 1.62 25.79
N TRP A 243 -6.24 2.07 27.04
CA TRP A 243 -5.17 2.98 27.44
C TRP A 243 -3.78 2.42 27.11
N LYS A 244 -3.58 1.10 27.27
CA LYS A 244 -2.30 0.44 26.95
C LYS A 244 -1.99 0.51 25.46
N GLU A 245 -2.99 0.32 24.60
CA GLU A 245 -2.82 0.46 23.15
C GLU A 245 -2.39 1.87 22.78
N LEU A 246 -3.16 2.88 23.21
CA LEU A 246 -2.94 4.28 22.85
C LEU A 246 -1.60 4.84 23.38
N TRP A 247 -1.23 4.50 24.61
CA TRP A 247 -0.12 5.17 25.31
C TRP A 247 1.15 4.34 25.41
N ILE A 248 1.11 3.05 25.08
CA ILE A 248 2.28 2.18 25.12
C ILE A 248 2.51 1.50 23.77
N GLN A 249 1.52 0.75 23.28
CA GLN A 249 1.74 -0.10 22.10
C GLN A 249 1.90 0.71 20.82
N PHE A 250 1.00 1.67 20.53
CA PHE A 250 1.09 2.47 19.31
C PHE A 250 2.35 3.35 19.26
N PRO A 251 2.75 4.05 20.34
CA PRO A 251 4.03 4.74 20.38
C PRO A 251 5.22 3.81 20.15
N LEU A 252 5.21 2.62 20.76
CA LEU A 252 6.28 1.63 20.58
C LEU A 252 6.36 1.14 19.13
N ILE A 253 5.22 0.78 18.52
CA ILE A 253 5.13 0.38 17.11
C ILE A 253 5.69 1.49 16.22
N TYR A 254 5.30 2.74 16.46
CA TYR A 254 5.79 3.88 15.68
C TYR A 254 7.30 4.06 15.80
N VAL A 255 7.86 3.99 17.02
CA VAL A 255 9.31 4.11 17.24
C VAL A 255 10.06 2.96 16.58
N LEU A 256 9.57 1.72 16.71
CA LEU A 256 10.18 0.55 16.07
C LEU A 256 10.13 0.64 14.55
N ALA A 257 9.00 1.08 13.98
CA ALA A 257 8.87 1.30 12.54
C ALA A 257 9.82 2.41 12.06
N ALA A 258 9.87 3.55 12.75
CA ALA A 258 10.79 4.63 12.43
C ALA A 258 12.25 4.18 12.50
N PHE A 259 12.62 3.39 13.51
CA PHE A 259 13.96 2.84 13.67
C PHE A 259 14.31 1.84 12.56
N TYR A 260 13.41 0.88 12.28
CA TYR A 260 13.58 -0.09 11.20
C TYR A 260 13.78 0.62 9.85
N PHE A 261 12.96 1.63 9.56
CA PHE A 261 13.05 2.38 8.32
C PHE A 261 14.32 3.24 8.22
N THR A 262 14.83 3.73 9.34
CA THR A 262 16.10 4.45 9.42
C THR A 262 17.28 3.51 9.19
N LEU A 263 17.32 2.37 9.89
CA LEU A 263 18.38 1.36 9.72
C LEU A 263 18.43 0.79 8.30
N ALA A 264 17.27 0.51 7.69
CA ALA A 264 17.22 0.06 6.30
C ALA A 264 17.88 1.06 5.34
N THR A 265 17.69 2.37 5.57
CA THR A 265 18.32 3.43 4.79
C THR A 265 19.84 3.53 5.08
N PHE A 266 20.25 3.41 6.34
CA PHE A 266 21.68 3.42 6.72
C PHE A 266 22.47 2.21 6.19
N SER A 267 21.87 1.02 6.21
CA SER A 267 22.49 -0.19 5.65
C SER A 267 22.81 -0.03 4.16
N ASN A 268 21.89 0.55 3.39
CA ASN A 268 22.11 0.85 1.97
C ASN A 268 23.19 1.91 1.72
N PHE A 269 23.47 2.78 2.69
CA PHE A 269 24.51 3.81 2.60
C PHE A 269 25.91 3.26 2.91
N ILE A 270 26.02 2.34 3.87
CA ILE A 270 27.32 1.77 4.33
C ILE A 270 27.77 0.60 3.45
N LEU A 271 26.83 -0.21 2.95
CA LEU A 271 27.10 -1.36 2.08
C LEU A 271 26.30 -1.22 0.78
N PRO A 272 26.65 -0.28 -0.11
CA PRO A 272 26.00 -0.19 -1.41
C PRO A 272 26.23 -1.52 -2.15
N GLN A 273 25.15 -2.30 -2.34
CA GLN A 273 25.15 -3.43 -3.26
C GLN A 273 25.66 -2.89 -4.61
N ARG A 274 26.68 -3.53 -5.20
CA ARG A 274 27.32 -3.05 -6.44
C ARG A 274 26.24 -2.77 -7.49
N LYS A 275 26.03 -1.49 -7.79
CA LYS A 275 25.20 -1.04 -8.92
C LYS A 275 25.82 -1.61 -10.19
N LYS A 276 25.22 -2.67 -10.74
CA LYS A 276 25.47 -3.02 -12.15
C LYS A 276 24.54 -2.13 -12.97
N ILE A 277 25.17 -1.23 -13.70
CA ILE A 277 24.57 -0.37 -14.73
C ILE A 277 23.96 -1.25 -15.81
#